data_AF-A0A6S9VBV5-F1
#
_entry.id   AF-A0A6S9VBV5-F1
#
_cell.length_a   1.000
_cell.length_b   1.000
_cell.length_c   1.000
_cell.angle_alpha   90.00
_cell.angle_beta   90.00
_cell.angle_gamma   90.00
#
_symmetry.space_group_name_H-M   'P 1'
#
loop_
_entity.id
_entity.type
_entity.pdbx_description
1 polymer ?
#
loop_
_entity_poly.entity_id
_entity_poly.type
_entity_poly.pdbx_seq_one_letter_code
_entity_poly.pdbx_strand_id
1 'polypeptide(L)'
;MSSAHVLRVKKLYRHSLKNLLNWCVHRDLWIKKGFDLRAEFEANRHVQDAKQVEKLVAAGEAKLKAMMHPDPYTIPTDPGGSKYMRWHNLSSTTQPGFPPNVTAMPSWLGVPEPNDYHP
;
A
#
# COMPACT_ATOMS: atom_id res chain seq x y z
N MET A 1 -1.96 27.21 -8.15
CA MET A 1 -1.34 26.38 -7.09
C MET A 1 -0.21 25.57 -7.69
N SER A 2 0.98 25.57 -7.08
CA SER A 2 2.16 24.84 -7.59
C SER A 2 1.94 23.32 -7.58
N SER A 3 2.49 22.60 -8.55
CA SER A 3 2.43 21.13 -8.64
C SER A 3 2.97 20.45 -7.37
N ALA A 4 4.01 21.04 -6.75
CA ALA A 4 4.59 20.57 -5.50
C ALA A 4 3.59 20.63 -4.33
N HIS A 5 2.79 21.70 -4.25
CA HIS A 5 1.78 21.86 -3.20
C HIS A 5 0.69 20.79 -3.32
N VAL A 6 0.20 20.54 -4.54
CA VAL A 6 -0.80 19.49 -4.80
C VAL A 6 -0.26 18.11 -4.39
N LEU A 7 1.01 17.81 -4.70
CA LEU A 7 1.64 16.56 -4.27
C LEU A 7 1.77 16.46 -2.74
N ARG A 8 2.10 17.55 -2.04
CA ARG A 8 2.17 17.61 -0.57
C ARG A 8 0.82 17.29 0.05
N VAL A 9 -0.25 17.97 -0.38
CA VAL A 9 -1.61 17.72 0.14
C VAL A 9 -2.07 16.29 -0.17
N LYS A 10 -1.80 15.76 -1.37
CA LYS A 10 -2.10 14.36 -1.72
C LYS A 10 -1.32 13.36 -0.87
N LYS A 11 -0.07 13.64 -0.51
CA LYS A 11 0.71 12.80 0.42
C LYS A 11 0.10 12.84 1.81
N LEU A 12 -0.22 14.03 2.33
CA LEU A 12 -0.87 14.21 3.63
C LEU A 12 -2.19 13.42 3.73
N TYR A 13 -3.06 13.55 2.72
CA TYR A 13 -4.35 12.85 2.68
C TYR A 13 -4.17 11.32 2.68
N ARG A 14 -3.29 10.79 1.81
CA ARG A 14 -3.01 9.34 1.75
C ARG A 14 -2.43 8.81 3.05
N HIS A 15 -1.51 9.54 3.66
CA HIS A 15 -0.91 9.13 4.94
C HIS A 15 -1.94 9.17 6.07
N SER A 16 -2.81 10.17 6.09
CA SER A 16 -3.90 10.28 7.06
C SER A 16 -4.89 9.13 6.96
N LEU A 17 -5.32 8.75 5.75
CA LEU A 17 -6.19 7.58 5.54
C LEU A 17 -5.53 6.25 5.95
N LYS A 18 -4.23 6.09 5.65
CA LYS A 18 -3.47 4.90 6.06
C LYS A 18 -3.34 4.84 7.58
N ASN A 19 -3.04 5.95 8.23
CA ASN A 19 -2.96 6.03 9.69
C ASN A 19 -4.32 5.72 10.34
N LEU A 20 -5.40 6.25 9.77
CA LEU A 20 -6.76 5.97 10.22
C LEU A 20 -7.11 4.48 10.11
N LEU A 21 -6.64 3.80 9.05
CA LEU A 21 -6.77 2.34 8.91
C LEU A 21 -5.99 1.57 9.99
N ASN A 22 -4.81 2.05 10.38
CA ASN A 22 -4.04 1.42 11.45
C ASN A 22 -4.77 1.46 12.79
N TRP A 23 -5.52 2.53 13.07
CA TRP A 23 -6.35 2.64 14.28
C TRP A 23 -7.69 1.91 14.18
N CYS A 24 -8.36 1.98 13.02
CA CYS A 24 -9.70 1.42 12.83
C CYS A 24 -9.60 0.02 12.23
N VAL A 25 -9.56 -1.00 13.09
CA VAL A 25 -9.52 -2.41 12.65
C VAL A 25 -10.78 -2.80 11.84
N HIS A 26 -11.96 -2.31 12.26
CA HIS A 26 -13.23 -2.62 11.60
C HIS A 26 -13.48 -1.73 10.37
N ARG A 27 -13.89 -2.36 9.27
CA ARG A 27 -14.06 -1.69 7.98
C ARG A 27 -15.19 -0.64 7.99
N ASP A 28 -16.31 -0.92 8.64
CA ASP A 28 -17.45 0.01 8.69
C ASP A 28 -17.10 1.31 9.43
N LEU A 29 -16.36 1.19 10.52
CA LEU A 29 -15.85 2.34 11.27
C LEU A 29 -14.85 3.13 10.42
N TRP A 30 -13.92 2.43 9.76
CA TRP A 30 -12.94 3.06 8.87
C TRP A 30 -13.62 3.82 7.72
N ILE A 31 -14.67 3.26 7.11
CA ILE A 31 -15.41 3.91 6.03
C ILE A 31 -16.03 5.22 6.54
N LYS A 32 -16.76 5.17 7.66
CA LYS A 32 -17.41 6.35 8.26
C LYS A 32 -16.39 7.44 8.57
N LYS A 33 -15.33 7.09 9.31
CA LYS A 33 -14.24 7.99 9.69
C LYS A 33 -13.44 8.50 8.48
N GLY A 34 -13.31 7.70 7.43
CA GLY A 34 -12.69 8.09 6.17
C GLY A 34 -13.50 9.13 5.40
N PHE A 35 -14.83 9.02 5.41
CA PHE A 35 -15.72 10.04 4.87
C PHE A 35 -15.63 11.35 5.65
N ASP A 36 -15.62 11.28 6.99
CA ASP A 36 -15.43 12.45 7.85
C ASP A 36 -14.11 13.17 7.50
N LEU A 37 -13.00 12.41 7.41
CA LEU A 37 -11.71 12.96 7.01
C LEU A 37 -11.77 13.60 5.62
N ARG A 38 -12.43 12.96 4.65
CA ARG A 38 -12.59 13.54 3.31
C ARG A 38 -13.37 14.85 3.35
N ALA A 39 -14.44 14.91 4.13
CA ALA A 39 -15.24 16.13 4.29
C ALA A 39 -14.39 17.28 4.86
N GLU A 40 -13.50 17.02 5.83
CA GLU A 40 -12.55 18.01 6.35
C GLU A 40 -11.65 18.60 5.23
N PHE A 41 -11.15 17.76 4.31
CA PHE A 41 -10.32 18.22 3.19
C PHE A 41 -11.12 18.98 2.13
N GLU A 42 -12.31 18.50 1.76
CA GLU A 42 -13.16 19.15 0.75
C GLU A 42 -13.65 20.52 1.24
N ALA A 43 -13.96 20.67 2.54
CA ALA A 43 -14.34 21.95 3.14
C ALA A 43 -13.28 23.04 2.95
N ASN A 44 -11.99 22.66 2.89
CA ASN A 44 -10.86 23.57 2.74
C ASN A 44 -10.32 23.66 1.30
N ARG A 45 -10.97 23.01 0.33
CA ARG A 45 -10.45 22.90 -1.05
C ARG A 45 -10.33 24.23 -1.79
N HIS A 46 -11.23 25.17 -1.49
CA HIS A 46 -11.39 26.42 -2.23
C HIS A 46 -10.69 27.63 -1.59
N VAL A 47 -9.88 27.40 -0.54
CA VAL A 47 -9.11 28.48 0.11
C VAL A 47 -8.01 28.97 -0.84
N GLN A 48 -8.02 30.27 -1.14
CA GLN A 48 -7.08 30.87 -2.10
C GLN A 48 -5.90 31.60 -1.42
N ASP A 49 -6.06 32.04 -0.17
CA ASP A 49 -4.97 32.72 0.55
C ASP A 49 -3.83 31.76 0.86
N ALA A 50 -2.65 32.03 0.30
CA ALA A 50 -1.47 31.19 0.45
C ALA A 50 -1.02 31.05 1.92
N LYS A 51 -1.15 32.11 2.74
CA LYS A 51 -0.77 32.05 4.15
C LYS A 51 -1.72 31.13 4.93
N GLN A 52 -3.02 31.24 4.67
CA GLN A 52 -4.00 30.37 5.28
C GLN A 52 -3.83 28.91 4.84
N VAL A 53 -3.57 28.66 3.55
CA VAL A 53 -3.32 27.32 3.02
C VAL A 53 -2.12 26.66 3.73
N GLU A 54 -1.00 27.38 3.88
CA GLU A 54 0.17 26.83 4.59
C GLU A 54 -0.12 26.53 6.07
N LYS A 55 -0.88 27.39 6.76
CA LYS A 55 -1.32 27.13 8.14
C LYS A 55 -2.18 25.87 8.24
N LEU A 56 -3.12 25.69 7.31
CA LEU A 56 -4.01 24.52 7.29
C LEU A 56 -3.24 23.22 7.04
N VAL A 57 -2.31 23.22 6.08
CA VAL A 57 -1.48 22.05 5.80
C VAL A 57 -0.56 21.73 6.98
N ALA A 58 0.07 22.74 7.58
CA ALA A 58 0.92 22.55 8.76
C ALA A 58 0.12 22.01 9.98
N ALA A 59 -1.08 22.52 10.20
CA ALA A 59 -1.98 22.01 11.24
C ALA A 59 -2.39 20.56 10.98
N GLY A 60 -2.68 20.21 9.73
CA GLY A 60 -2.97 18.83 9.32
C GLY A 60 -1.78 17.88 9.54
N GLU A 61 -0.57 18.31 9.18
CA GLU A 61 0.67 17.57 9.42
C GLU A 61 0.93 17.36 10.93
N ALA A 62 0.67 18.39 11.75
CA ALA A 62 0.79 18.29 13.20
C ALA A 62 -0.25 17.32 13.82
N LYS A 63 -1.52 17.40 13.38
CA LYS A 63 -2.59 16.46 13.79
C LYS A 63 -2.21 15.02 13.43
N LEU A 64 -1.71 14.81 12.22
CA LEU A 64 -1.27 13.50 11.77
C LEU A 64 -0.13 12.95 12.63
N LYS A 65 0.90 13.77 12.89
CA LYS A 65 2.04 13.39 13.72
C LYS A 65 1.63 13.04 15.15
N ALA A 66 0.71 13.81 15.74
CA ALA A 66 0.22 13.56 17.10
C ALA A 66 -0.60 12.27 17.20
N MET A 67 -1.33 11.91 16.15
CA MET A 67 -2.17 10.72 16.10
C MET A 67 -1.51 9.54 15.36
N MET A 68 -0.21 9.57 15.12
CA MET A 68 0.47 8.46 14.45
C MET A 68 0.39 7.19 15.30
N HIS A 69 -0.05 6.09 14.69
CA HIS A 69 -0.05 4.79 15.36
C HIS A 69 1.40 4.36 15.67
N PRO A 70 1.71 3.88 16.89
CA PRO A 70 3.07 3.50 17.29
C PRO A 70 3.63 2.32 16.49
N ASP A 71 2.77 1.38 16.09
CA ASP A 71 3.13 0.19 15.31
C ASP A 71 2.22 0.03 14.07
N PRO A 72 2.46 0.76 12.98
CA PRO A 72 1.57 0.78 11.83
C PRO A 72 1.62 -0.53 11.03
N TYR A 73 0.51 -0.90 10.38
CA TYR A 73 0.49 -2.07 9.52
C TYR A 73 1.48 -1.93 8.35
N THR A 74 2.37 -2.92 8.26
CA THR A 74 3.36 -3.06 7.19
C THR A 74 3.03 -4.31 6.39
N ILE A 75 3.02 -4.17 5.06
CA ILE A 75 2.76 -5.29 4.16
C ILE A 75 3.83 -6.36 4.40
N PRO A 76 3.49 -7.66 4.52
CA PRO A 76 4.45 -8.67 4.92
C PRO A 76 5.72 -8.73 4.06
N THR A 77 5.62 -8.44 2.76
CA THR A 77 6.72 -8.49 1.80
C THR A 77 7.50 -7.18 1.67
N ASP A 78 6.99 -6.07 2.19
CA ASP A 78 7.64 -4.76 2.13
C ASP A 78 8.76 -4.67 3.19
N PRO A 79 9.72 -3.74 3.04
CA PRO A 79 10.71 -3.48 4.08
C PRO A 79 10.06 -3.25 5.45
N GLY A 80 10.50 -3.99 6.46
CA GLY A 80 9.90 -3.98 7.81
C GLY A 80 8.73 -4.94 8.02
N GLY A 81 8.29 -5.67 6.99
CA GLY A 81 7.26 -6.70 7.08
C GLY A 81 7.80 -8.07 7.52
N SER A 82 6.92 -8.94 8.03
CA SER A 82 7.30 -10.24 8.60
C SER A 82 7.83 -11.27 7.60
N LYS A 83 7.64 -11.05 6.30
CA LYS A 83 8.13 -11.89 5.18
C LYS A 83 9.15 -11.15 4.32
N TYR A 84 9.60 -9.96 4.73
CA TYR A 84 10.63 -9.22 4.03
C TYR A 84 11.91 -10.05 3.92
N MET A 85 12.49 -10.15 2.72
CA MET A 85 13.68 -10.96 2.42
C MET A 85 13.58 -12.46 2.78
N ARG A 86 12.41 -12.98 3.13
CA ARG A 86 12.20 -14.42 3.35
C ARG A 86 12.46 -15.22 2.06
N TRP A 87 12.22 -14.60 0.91
CA TRP A 87 12.56 -15.11 -0.41
C TRP A 87 13.25 -14.01 -1.23
N HIS A 88 14.57 -13.92 -1.12
CA HIS A 88 15.38 -12.80 -1.61
C HIS A 88 15.95 -13.01 -3.03
N ASN A 89 15.54 -14.05 -3.76
CA ASN A 89 16.23 -14.53 -4.97
C ASN A 89 15.39 -14.44 -6.27
N LEU A 90 14.35 -13.60 -6.36
CA LEU A 90 13.64 -13.30 -7.62
C LEU A 90 14.31 -12.17 -8.42
N SER A 91 15.63 -12.09 -8.46
CA SER A 91 16.28 -11.29 -9.50
C SER A 91 16.24 -12.11 -10.79
N SER A 92 15.46 -11.63 -11.77
CA SER A 92 15.23 -12.28 -13.07
C SER A 92 16.48 -12.47 -13.95
N THR A 93 17.67 -12.23 -13.41
CA THR A 93 18.95 -12.28 -14.12
C THR A 93 19.88 -13.35 -13.56
N THR A 94 19.63 -13.89 -12.35
CA THR A 94 20.56 -14.85 -11.75
C THR A 94 19.86 -15.82 -10.78
N GLN A 95 18.83 -16.54 -11.25
CA GLN A 95 18.62 -17.96 -10.92
C GLN A 95 17.52 -18.52 -11.84
N PRO A 96 17.60 -19.81 -12.23
CA PRO A 96 16.51 -20.48 -12.92
C PRO A 96 15.28 -20.43 -12.00
N GLY A 97 14.07 -20.59 -12.55
CA GLY A 97 12.91 -20.87 -11.71
C GLY A 97 13.16 -22.05 -10.75
N PHE A 98 12.14 -22.42 -9.96
CA PHE A 98 12.17 -23.69 -9.24
C PHE A 98 12.81 -24.79 -10.11
N PRO A 99 13.77 -25.57 -9.59
CA PRO A 99 14.48 -26.55 -10.41
C PRO A 99 13.45 -27.40 -11.15
N PRO A 100 13.72 -27.84 -12.40
CA PRO A 100 12.72 -28.47 -13.24
C PRO A 100 12.05 -29.68 -12.59
N ASN A 101 12.65 -30.33 -11.58
CA ASN A 101 12.02 -31.38 -10.78
C ASN A 101 10.89 -30.90 -9.83
N VAL A 102 10.90 -29.63 -9.41
CA VAL A 102 9.87 -29.00 -8.54
C VAL A 102 8.81 -28.27 -9.38
N THR A 103 9.19 -27.79 -10.58
CA THR A 103 8.27 -27.15 -11.54
C THR A 103 7.67 -28.16 -12.53
N ALA A 104 8.24 -29.36 -12.65
CA ALA A 104 7.67 -30.42 -13.45
C ALA A 104 6.25 -30.69 -12.95
N MET A 105 5.31 -30.69 -13.90
CA MET A 105 4.00 -31.27 -13.67
C MET A 105 4.22 -32.67 -13.13
N PRO A 106 3.72 -33.00 -11.93
CA PRO A 106 3.87 -34.35 -11.40
C PRO A 106 3.32 -35.36 -12.42
N SER A 107 3.94 -36.54 -12.53
CA SER A 107 3.51 -37.57 -13.48
C SER A 107 2.04 -38.00 -13.31
N TRP A 108 1.43 -37.77 -12.14
CA TRP A 108 0.01 -38.02 -11.89
C TRP A 108 -0.94 -36.92 -12.40
N LEU A 109 -0.43 -35.77 -12.86
CA LEU A 109 -1.23 -34.65 -13.40
C LEU A 109 -1.57 -34.82 -14.91
N GLY A 110 -1.36 -36.02 -15.46
CA GLY A 110 -2.01 -36.47 -16.70
C GLY A 110 -1.59 -35.78 -17.99
N VAL A 111 -0.33 -35.37 -18.13
CA VAL A 111 0.20 -34.98 -19.45
C VAL A 111 0.58 -36.29 -20.18
N PRO A 112 -0.06 -36.63 -21.30
CA PRO A 112 0.35 -37.80 -22.08
C PRO A 112 1.78 -37.58 -22.57
N GLU A 113 2.65 -38.57 -22.38
CA GLU A 113 3.99 -38.52 -22.93
C GLU A 113 3.92 -38.56 -24.46
N PRO A 114 4.88 -38.00 -25.20
CA PRO A 114 4.85 -37.96 -26.67
C PRO A 114 4.65 -39.33 -27.33
N ASN A 115 5.00 -40.41 -26.62
CA ASN A 115 4.83 -41.80 -27.07
C ASN A 115 3.43 -42.39 -26.83
N ASP A 116 2.56 -41.70 -26.09
CA ASP A 116 1.18 -42.14 -25.84
C ASP A 116 0.24 -41.85 -27.03
N TYR A 117 0.72 -41.09 -28.03
CA TYR A 117 0.07 -40.94 -29.33
C TYR A 117 0.50 -42.10 -30.25
N HIS A 118 -0.18 -43.23 -30.17
CA HIS A 118 -0.12 -44.25 -31.23
C HIS A 118 -0.93 -43.77 -32.46
N PRO A 119 -0.46 -44.03 -33.70
CA PRO A 119 -1.12 -43.58 -34.93
C PRO A 119 -2.50 -44.20 -35.16
#